data_AF-A0AAE6FRZ6-F1
#
_entry.id   AF-A0AAE6FRZ6-F1
#
_cell.length_a   1.000
_cell.length_b   1.000
_cell.length_c   1.000
_cell.angle_alpha   90.00
_cell.angle_beta   90.00
_cell.angle_gamma   90.00
#
_symmetry.space_group_name_H-M   'P 1'
#
loop_
_entity.id
_entity.type
_entity.pdbx_description
1 polymer ?
#
loop_
_entity_poly.entity_id
_entity_poly.type
_entity_poly.pdbx_seq_one_letter_code
_entity_poly.pdbx_strand_id
1 'polypeptide(L)'
;MNTHKLFSDELNKALRLKYKSKKISALYFATQFNKHCKKSSLHISQESARKWLKGLSFPNQERVMVLILWLKLDSRLFYIEDLQTSNDDDNNQSIIAEQAKTLKETLIKMTTKLLELIKTIR
;
A
#
# COMPACT_ATOMS: atom_id res chain seq x y z
N MET A 1 15.50 8.37 -5.82
CA MET A 1 15.33 8.42 -4.35
C MET A 1 15.56 7.00 -3.82
N ASN A 2 16.34 6.78 -2.76
CA ASN A 2 16.63 5.40 -2.32
C ASN A 2 15.38 4.79 -1.67
N THR A 3 14.76 3.81 -2.32
CA THR A 3 13.51 3.14 -1.90
C THR A 3 13.60 2.60 -0.47
N HIS A 4 14.76 2.08 -0.08
CA HIS A 4 14.99 1.59 1.29
C HIS A 4 14.93 2.71 2.32
N LYS A 5 15.38 3.92 1.95
CA LYS A 5 15.38 5.08 2.84
C LYS A 5 13.95 5.60 3.06
N LEU A 6 13.17 5.72 1.98
CA LEU A 6 11.75 6.09 2.07
C LEU A 6 10.98 5.10 2.94
N PHE A 7 11.17 3.79 2.72
CA PHE A 7 10.58 2.75 3.55
C PHE A 7 10.96 2.89 5.02
N SER A 8 12.24 3.11 5.29
CA SER A 8 12.74 3.26 6.66
C SER A 8 12.11 4.45 7.37
N ASP A 9 12.00 5.58 6.67
CA ASP A 9 11.44 6.81 7.25
C ASP A 9 9.94 6.64 7.54
N GLU A 10 9.19 6.01 6.64
CA GLU A 10 7.76 5.72 6.86
C GLU A 10 7.55 4.69 7.98
N LEU A 11 8.36 3.62 8.02
CA LEU A 11 8.32 2.63 9.09
C LEU A 11 8.59 3.29 10.45
N ASN A 12 9.63 4.12 10.55
CA ASN A 12 9.97 4.82 11.79
C ASN A 12 8.86 5.79 12.21
N LYS A 13 8.25 6.50 11.25
CA LYS A 13 7.11 7.38 11.52
C LYS A 13 5.92 6.60 12.09
N ALA A 14 5.53 5.50 11.46
CA ALA A 14 4.41 4.67 11.93
C ALA A 14 4.67 4.06 13.32
N LEU A 15 5.91 3.62 13.59
CA LEU A 15 6.31 3.12 14.91
C LEU A 15 6.25 4.20 15.99
N ARG A 16 6.69 5.43 15.68
CA ARG A 16 6.60 6.57 16.61
C ARG A 16 5.15 6.90 16.96
N LEU A 17 4.26 6.90 15.96
CA LEU A 17 2.83 7.15 16.16
C LEU A 17 2.20 6.06 17.02
N LYS A 18 2.49 4.78 16.75
CA LYS A 18 1.90 3.65 17.46
C LYS A 18 2.33 3.56 18.93
N TYR A 19 3.62 3.73 19.19
CA TYR A 19 4.19 3.50 20.53
C TYR A 19 4.45 4.78 21.33
N LYS A 20 4.15 5.96 20.77
CA LYS A 20 4.40 7.26 21.41
C LYS A 20 5.85 7.42 21.90
N SER A 21 6.80 6.80 21.21
CA SER A 21 8.22 6.82 21.56
C SER A 21 9.05 7.36 20.41
N LYS A 22 10.06 8.19 20.71
CA LYS A 22 10.94 8.83 19.72
C LYS A 22 11.83 7.83 18.97
N LYS A 23 12.19 6.71 19.62
CA LYS A 23 13.09 5.70 19.05
C LYS A 23 12.70 4.31 19.54
N ILE A 24 12.46 3.41 18.59
CA ILE A 24 12.22 1.99 18.87
C ILE A 24 13.52 1.22 18.67
N SER A 25 13.85 0.34 19.62
CA SER A 25 15.02 -0.54 19.49
C SER A 25 14.75 -1.65 18.49
N ALA A 26 15.80 -2.13 17.81
CA ALA A 26 15.67 -3.21 16.84
C ALA A 26 15.15 -4.51 17.48
N LEU A 27 15.56 -4.80 18.72
CA LEU A 27 15.07 -5.95 19.47
C LEU A 27 13.57 -5.84 19.71
N TYR A 28 13.10 -4.70 20.24
CA TYR A 28 11.68 -4.50 20.51
C TYR A 28 10.86 -4.59 19.22
N PHE A 29 11.31 -3.95 18.14
CA PHE A 29 10.64 -4.03 16.85
C PHE A 29 10.55 -5.47 16.34
N ALA A 30 11.65 -6.25 16.37
CA ALA A 30 11.64 -7.65 15.96
C ALA A 30 10.67 -8.50 16.79
N THR A 31 10.70 -8.35 18.12
CA THR A 31 9.79 -9.06 19.02
C THR A 31 8.34 -8.75 18.72
N GLN A 32 8.00 -7.47 18.51
CA GLN A 32 6.63 -7.09 18.20
C GLN A 32 6.22 -7.56 16.80
N PHE A 33 7.07 -7.37 15.78
CA PHE A 33 6.79 -7.85 14.42
C PHE A 33 6.49 -9.36 14.40
N ASN A 34 7.32 -10.17 15.07
CA ASN A 34 7.15 -11.62 15.12
C ASN A 34 5.83 -12.03 15.81
N LYS A 35 5.34 -11.27 16.79
CA LYS A 35 4.01 -11.50 17.41
C LYS A 35 2.85 -11.27 16.44
N HIS A 36 3.06 -10.48 15.39
CA HIS A 36 2.06 -10.21 14.36
C HIS A 36 2.17 -11.15 13.14
N CYS A 37 3.18 -12.02 13.11
CA CYS A 37 3.30 -13.05 12.08
C CYS A 37 2.38 -14.24 12.39
N LYS A 38 1.64 -14.70 11.38
CA LYS A 38 0.87 -15.95 11.49
C LYS A 38 1.74 -17.20 11.37
N LYS A 39 2.89 -17.09 10.68
CA LYS A 39 3.82 -18.19 10.41
C LYS A 39 5.21 -17.84 10.94
N SER A 40 5.87 -18.81 11.56
CA SER A 40 7.24 -18.67 12.07
C SER A 40 8.27 -18.39 10.97
N SER A 41 8.02 -18.84 9.74
CA SER A 41 8.88 -18.55 8.57
C SER A 41 8.98 -17.06 8.24
N LEU A 42 8.00 -16.25 8.66
CA LEU A 42 8.01 -14.80 8.45
C LEU A 42 8.80 -14.05 9.52
N HIS A 43 9.15 -14.70 10.62
CA HIS A 43 9.89 -14.07 11.70
C HIS A 43 11.18 -13.44 11.20
N ILE A 44 11.57 -12.36 11.88
CA ILE A 44 12.81 -11.65 11.63
C ILE A 44 13.70 -11.69 12.87
N SER A 45 15.00 -11.68 12.62
CA SER A 45 16.01 -11.45 13.66
C SER A 45 16.08 -9.97 14.03
N GLN A 46 16.71 -9.68 15.17
CA GLN A 46 17.07 -8.32 15.57
C GLN A 46 17.92 -7.60 14.50
N GLU A 47 18.81 -8.32 13.81
CA GLU A 47 19.66 -7.74 12.79
C GLU A 47 18.87 -7.34 11.54
N SER A 48 17.91 -8.16 11.10
CA SER A 48 16.99 -7.80 10.02
C SER A 48 16.15 -6.56 10.38
N ALA A 49 15.61 -6.53 11.59
CA ALA A 49 14.93 -5.36 12.14
C ALA A 49 15.82 -4.11 12.13
N ARG A 50 17.08 -4.23 12.56
CA ARG A 50 18.05 -3.11 12.55
C ARG A 50 18.30 -2.59 11.14
N LYS A 51 18.44 -3.49 10.15
CA LYS A 51 18.64 -3.11 8.75
C LYS A 51 17.43 -2.36 8.19
N TRP A 52 16.21 -2.82 8.46
CA TRP A 52 14.97 -2.14 8.05
C TRP A 52 14.83 -0.76 8.68
N LEU A 53 15.05 -0.64 10.00
CA LEU A 53 14.96 0.63 10.72
C LEU A 53 16.02 1.66 10.29
N LYS A 54 17.09 1.23 9.62
CA LYS A 54 18.13 2.11 9.06
C LYS A 54 18.02 2.31 7.53
N GLY A 55 17.11 1.60 6.86
CA GLY A 55 17.00 1.63 5.39
C GLY A 55 18.18 0.94 4.69
N LEU A 56 18.79 -0.06 5.33
CA LEU A 56 19.89 -0.84 4.76
C LEU A 56 19.41 -2.07 3.99
N SER A 57 18.15 -2.48 4.21
CA SER A 57 17.50 -3.54 3.44
C SER A 57 15.99 -3.36 3.43
N PHE A 58 15.34 -4.06 2.52
CA PHE A 58 13.90 -4.05 2.35
C PHE A 58 13.29 -5.43 2.70
N PRO A 59 12.12 -5.48 3.36
CA PRO A 59 11.36 -6.72 3.57
C PRO A 59 10.88 -7.35 2.25
N ASN A 60 10.66 -8.67 2.24
CA ASN A 60 9.94 -9.32 1.14
C ASN A 60 8.43 -8.99 1.20
N GLN A 61 7.70 -9.28 0.12
CA GLN A 61 6.28 -8.94 -0.02
C GLN A 61 5.41 -9.43 1.15
N GLU A 62 5.58 -10.67 1.61
CA GLU A 62 4.78 -11.20 2.73
C GLU A 62 5.02 -10.41 4.02
N ARG A 63 6.27 -10.02 4.29
CA ARG A 63 6.62 -9.21 5.47
C ARG A 63 6.13 -7.77 5.34
N VAL A 64 6.15 -7.19 4.14
CA VAL A 64 5.52 -5.89 3.85
C VAL A 64 4.04 -5.94 4.19
N MET A 65 3.34 -7.01 3.78
CA MET A 65 1.91 -7.18 4.07
C MET A 65 1.62 -7.19 5.58
N VAL A 66 2.46 -7.87 6.37
CA VAL A 66 2.36 -7.83 7.85
C VAL A 66 2.50 -6.40 8.36
N LEU A 67 3.49 -5.63 7.87
CA LEU A 67 3.69 -4.24 8.28
C LEU A 67 2.51 -3.33 7.90
N ILE A 68 1.94 -3.48 6.70
CA ILE A 68 0.78 -2.72 6.25
C ILE A 68 -0.42 -3.01 7.16
N LEU A 69 -0.73 -4.28 7.42
CA LEU A 69 -1.86 -4.65 8.28
C LEU A 69 -1.66 -4.18 9.72
N TRP A 70 -0.44 -4.30 10.22
CA TRP A 70 -0.10 -4.03 11.62
C TRP A 70 0.08 -2.54 11.95
N LEU A 71 0.78 -1.81 11.10
CA LEU A 71 1.19 -0.41 11.30
C LEU A 71 0.42 0.56 10.41
N LYS A 72 -0.48 0.07 9.55
CA LYS A 72 -1.24 0.88 8.58
C LYS A 72 -0.33 1.71 7.68
N LEU A 73 0.80 1.12 7.26
CA LEU A 73 1.69 1.77 6.29
C LEU A 73 0.94 2.01 4.97
N ASP A 74 1.20 3.14 4.33
CA ASP A 74 0.63 3.45 3.02
C ASP A 74 1.23 2.51 1.95
N SER A 75 0.43 1.55 1.49
CA SER A 75 0.86 0.54 0.52
C SER A 75 1.35 1.16 -0.79
N ARG A 76 0.85 2.34 -1.15
CA ARG A 76 1.24 3.06 -2.36
C ARG A 76 2.73 3.37 -2.36
N LEU A 77 3.33 3.62 -1.19
CA LEU A 77 4.76 3.92 -1.09
C LEU A 77 5.69 2.74 -1.44
N PHE A 78 5.17 1.52 -1.51
CA PHE A 78 5.96 0.30 -1.72
C PHE A 78 5.68 -0.39 -3.05
N TYR A 79 4.54 -0.12 -3.68
CA TYR A 79 4.08 -0.81 -4.89
C TYR A 79 3.88 0.12 -6.10
N ILE A 80 4.14 1.43 -5.96
CA ILE A 80 4.03 2.36 -7.11
C ILE A 80 5.15 2.13 -8.15
N GLU A 81 6.35 1.70 -7.77
CA GLU A 81 7.42 1.46 -8.75
C GLU A 81 7.12 0.25 -9.66
N ASP A 82 6.48 -0.81 -9.15
CA ASP A 82 6.01 -1.94 -9.98
C ASP A 82 4.89 -1.54 -10.97
N LEU A 83 4.17 -0.45 -10.69
CA LEU A 83 3.17 0.14 -11.59
C LEU A 83 3.78 1.10 -12.62
N GLN A 84 5.05 1.52 -12.44
CA GLN A 84 5.77 2.38 -13.40
C GLN A 84 6.78 1.61 -14.25
N THR A 85 7.21 0.42 -13.80
CA THR A 85 7.99 -0.52 -14.63
C THR A 85 7.11 -1.36 -15.56
N SER A 86 5.78 -1.30 -15.40
CA SER A 86 4.79 -1.80 -16.35
C SER A 86 4.37 -0.76 -17.42
N ASN A 87 5.20 0.25 -17.66
CA ASN A 87 5.07 1.15 -18.81
C ASN A 87 5.42 0.48 -20.16
N ASP A 88 5.67 -0.84 -20.18
CA ASP A 88 5.74 -1.65 -21.41
C ASP A 88 4.36 -2.22 -21.84
N ASP A 89 3.25 -1.87 -21.17
CA ASP A 89 1.88 -2.28 -21.55
C ASP A 89 0.97 -1.07 -21.85
N ASP A 90 1.35 -0.25 -22.84
CA ASP A 90 0.55 0.86 -23.40
C ASP A 90 -0.89 0.41 -23.82
N ASN A 91 -1.07 -0.89 -24.09
CA ASN A 91 -2.37 -1.50 -24.38
C ASN A 91 -3.30 -1.63 -23.16
N ASN A 92 -2.80 -1.91 -21.95
CA ASN A 92 -3.68 -2.18 -20.81
C ASN A 92 -4.24 -0.88 -20.21
N GLN A 93 -3.45 0.20 -20.22
CA GLN A 93 -3.88 1.50 -19.70
C GLN A 93 -4.91 2.17 -20.63
N SER A 94 -4.76 2.01 -21.94
CA SER A 94 -5.75 2.45 -22.92
C SER A 94 -7.06 1.67 -22.83
N ILE A 95 -7.02 0.34 -22.59
CA ILE A 95 -8.23 -0.48 -22.37
C ILE A 95 -8.97 -0.04 -21.10
N ILE A 96 -8.28 0.18 -19.98
CA ILE A 96 -8.90 0.62 -18.72
C ILE A 96 -9.54 2.00 -18.87
N ALA A 97 -8.85 2.93 -19.56
CA ALA A 97 -9.38 4.26 -19.82
C ALA A 97 -10.66 4.22 -20.68
N GLU A 98 -10.69 3.37 -21.72
CA GLU A 98 -11.85 3.22 -22.59
C GLU A 98 -13.04 2.56 -21.87
N GLN A 99 -12.79 1.57 -21.01
CA GLN A 99 -13.82 0.98 -20.15
C GLN A 99 -14.40 1.99 -19.15
N ALA A 100 -13.57 2.83 -18.55
CA ALA A 100 -14.04 3.88 -17.64
C ALA A 100 -14.91 4.93 -18.36
N LYS A 101 -14.55 5.27 -19.61
CA LYS A 101 -15.30 6.18 -20.47
C LYS A 101 -16.68 5.62 -20.83
N THR A 102 -16.74 4.38 -21.30
CA THR A 102 -18.01 3.72 -21.65
C THR A 102 -18.95 3.55 -20.46
N LEU A 103 -18.41 3.23 -19.28
CA LEU A 103 -19.18 3.20 -18.03
C LEU A 103 -19.78 4.57 -17.69
N LYS A 104 -18.98 5.64 -17.80
CA LYS A 104 -19.44 7.01 -17.55
C LYS A 104 -20.56 7.42 -18.49
N GLU A 105 -20.44 7.13 -19.79
CA GLU A 105 -21.47 7.41 -20.79
C GLU A 105 -22.76 6.64 -20.51
N THR A 106 -22.65 5.38 -20.11
CA THR A 106 -23.80 4.54 -19.73
C THR A 106 -24.51 5.11 -18.52
N LEU A 107 -23.77 5.53 -17.49
CA LEU A 107 -24.34 6.15 -16.30
C LEU A 107 -25.08 7.46 -16.62
N ILE A 108 -24.49 8.30 -17.46
CA ILE A 108 -25.14 9.54 -17.94
C ILE A 108 -26.43 9.20 -18.70
N LYS A 109 -26.40 8.19 -19.58
CA LYS A 109 -27.59 7.78 -20.34
C LYS A 109 -28.70 7.21 -19.46
N MET A 110 -28.37 6.48 -18.40
CA MET A 110 -29.35 5.95 -17.45
C MET A 110 -29.96 7.05 -16.60
N THR A 111 -29.14 7.99 -16.13
CA THR A 111 -29.62 9.12 -15.31
C THR A 111 -30.53 10.06 -16.11
N THR A 112 -30.22 10.35 -17.38
CA THR A 112 -31.10 11.14 -18.24
C THR A 112 -32.43 10.45 -18.51
N LYS A 113 -32.42 9.15 -18.81
CA LYS A 113 -33.65 8.36 -18.98
C LYS A 113 -34.53 8.36 -17.73
N LEU A 114 -33.93 8.22 -16.55
CA LEU A 114 -34.66 8.25 -15.29
C LEU A 114 -35.28 9.63 -15.04
N LEU A 115 -34.55 10.70 -15.37
CA LEU A 115 -35.03 12.07 -15.23
C LEU A 115 -36.20 12.39 -16.17
N GLU A 116 -36.18 11.90 -17.42
CA GLU A 116 -37.32 11.99 -18.33
C GLU A 116 -38.53 11.20 -17.82
N LEU A 117 -38.32 10.00 -17.29
CA LEU A 117 -39.42 9.18 -16.77
C LEU A 117 -40.11 9.83 -15.56
N ILE A 118 -39.34 10.50 -14.70
CA ILE A 118 -39.88 11.30 -13.57
C ILE A 118 -40.69 12.50 -14.09
N LYS A 119 -40.26 13.17 -15.16
CA LYS A 119 -41.01 14.29 -15.75
C LYS A 119 -42.35 13.85 -16.34
N THR A 120 -42.45 12.64 -16.88
CA THR A 120 -43.68 12.12 -17.48
C THR A 120 -44.74 11.70 -16.45
N ILE A 121 -44.37 11.50 -15.19
CA ILE A 121 -45.29 11.11 -14.10
C ILE A 121 -45.93 12.34 -13.41
N ARG A 122 -45.38 13.54 -13.63
CA ARG A 122 -45.96 14.83 -13.17
C ARG A 122 -46.93 15.39 -14.19
#